data_AF-A0A3D8LH37-F1
#
_entry.id   AF-A0A3D8LH37-F1
#
_cell.length_a   1.000
_cell.length_b   1.000
_cell.length_c   1.000
_cell.angle_alpha   90.00
_cell.angle_beta   90.00
_cell.angle_gamma   90.00
#
_symmetry.space_group_name_H-M   'P 1'
#
loop_
_entity.id
_entity.type
_entity.pdbx_description
1 polymer ?
#
loop_
_entity_poly.entity_id
_entity_poly.type
_entity_poly.pdbx_seq_one_letter_code
_entity_poly.pdbx_strand_id
1 'polypeptide(L)'
;MRTILVPTDYSQNAHNALLYAIELAKATESDIVLFHAFYKPLSYPYHIDFSTVVHEQEREKVKKLETYVHEARESLFKDFSLRFLTTVPTGVEERNKLQRTKSGYHAVDIHNPAAEKAKLKIKCVCKYGFAFDEILKAVNVHQADLVVMGTRGGGAIQRALLGRTTIAVMRDVHVPVLAVPQNAIKG
;
A
#
# COMPACT_ATOMS: atom_id res chain seq x y z
N MET A 1 -2.55 12.36 -9.46
CA MET A 1 -1.78 11.16 -9.06
C MET A 1 -2.10 10.08 -10.08
N ARG A 2 -1.10 9.42 -10.65
CA ARG A 2 -1.24 8.38 -11.67
C ARG A 2 -0.93 7.00 -11.13
N THR A 3 0.09 6.86 -10.28
CA THR A 3 0.55 5.54 -9.81
C THR A 3 0.85 5.51 -8.32
N ILE A 4 0.26 4.54 -7.63
CA ILE A 4 0.50 4.26 -6.21
C ILE A 4 1.39 3.01 -6.10
N LEU A 5 2.53 3.13 -5.42
CA LEU A 5 3.37 1.99 -5.08
C LEU A 5 2.95 1.42 -3.71
N VAL A 6 2.74 0.11 -3.65
CA VAL A 6 2.37 -0.60 -2.42
C VAL A 6 3.41 -1.68 -2.12
N PRO A 7 4.41 -1.41 -1.26
CA PRO A 7 5.31 -2.43 -0.76
C PRO A 7 4.59 -3.41 0.16
N THR A 8 4.83 -4.71 0.01
CA THR A 8 4.27 -5.75 0.88
C THR A 8 5.29 -6.79 1.33
N ASP A 9 5.17 -7.19 2.60
CA ASP A 9 5.82 -8.36 3.19
C ASP A 9 4.81 -9.47 3.54
N TYR A 10 3.58 -9.35 3.04
CA TYR A 10 2.42 -10.22 3.36
C TYR A 10 1.96 -10.17 4.82
N SER A 11 2.46 -9.25 5.64
CA SER A 11 1.94 -9.05 7.00
C SER A 11 0.52 -8.48 6.98
N GLN A 12 -0.19 -8.62 8.10
CA GLN A 12 -1.51 -7.99 8.27
C GLN A 12 -1.44 -6.47 8.06
N ASN A 13 -0.33 -5.83 8.45
CA ASN A 13 -0.21 -4.40 8.27
C ASN A 13 -0.02 -4.02 6.79
N ALA A 14 0.77 -4.78 6.05
CA ALA A 14 0.88 -4.62 4.60
C ALA A 14 -0.44 -4.92 3.87
N HIS A 15 -1.23 -5.86 4.38
CA HIS A 15 -2.57 -6.15 3.87
C HIS A 15 -3.49 -4.94 4.02
N ASN A 16 -3.54 -4.32 5.20
CA ASN A 16 -4.31 -3.11 5.40
C ASN A 16 -3.84 -1.98 4.46
N ALA A 17 -2.52 -1.83 4.27
CA ALA A 17 -1.99 -0.84 3.35
C ALA A 17 -2.46 -1.06 1.90
N LEU A 18 -2.53 -2.31 1.44
CA LEU A 18 -3.08 -2.66 0.14
C LEU A 18 -4.57 -2.31 0.03
N LEU A 19 -5.38 -2.63 1.04
CA LEU A 19 -6.81 -2.28 1.04
C LEU A 19 -7.01 -0.76 0.98
N TYR A 20 -6.24 0.00 1.77
CA TYR A 20 -6.23 1.47 1.71
C TYR A 20 -5.84 1.99 0.33
N ALA A 21 -4.80 1.41 -0.27
CA ALA A 21 -4.35 1.80 -1.61
C ALA A 21 -5.40 1.50 -2.68
N ILE A 22 -6.14 0.38 -2.57
CA ILE A 22 -7.21 0.01 -3.50
C ILE A 22 -8.33 1.04 -3.50
N GLU A 23 -8.83 1.41 -2.33
CA GLU A 23 -9.89 2.42 -2.24
C GLU A 23 -9.40 3.82 -2.64
N LEU A 24 -8.17 4.18 -2.26
CA LEU A 24 -7.55 5.42 -2.72
C LEU A 24 -7.42 5.45 -4.24
N ALA A 25 -6.99 4.35 -4.84
CA ALA A 25 -6.86 4.21 -6.30
C ALA A 25 -8.21 4.30 -7.00
N LYS A 26 -9.27 3.70 -6.46
CA LYS A 26 -10.65 3.85 -7.00
C LYS A 26 -11.11 5.30 -6.96
N ALA A 27 -10.90 5.99 -5.84
CA ALA A 27 -11.33 7.38 -5.66
C ALA A 27 -10.53 8.37 -6.52
N THR A 28 -9.30 8.03 -6.89
CA THR A 28 -8.36 8.89 -7.63
C THR A 28 -8.09 8.43 -9.06
N GLU A 29 -8.75 7.36 -9.51
CA GLU A 29 -8.51 6.71 -10.80
C GLU A 29 -7.02 6.39 -11.07
N SER A 30 -6.30 5.99 -10.03
CA SER A 30 -4.86 5.68 -10.11
C SER A 30 -4.59 4.19 -10.36
N ASP A 31 -3.48 3.89 -11.04
CA ASP A 31 -2.93 2.54 -11.14
C ASP A 31 -2.20 2.16 -9.84
N ILE A 32 -2.19 0.88 -9.49
CA ILE A 32 -1.40 0.34 -8.36
C ILE A 32 -0.26 -0.51 -8.88
N VAL A 33 0.93 -0.31 -8.31
CA VAL A 33 2.04 -1.27 -8.37
C VAL A 33 2.19 -1.93 -7.01
N LEU A 34 1.77 -3.20 -6.92
CA LEU A 34 1.99 -4.01 -5.73
C LEU A 34 3.38 -4.64 -5.82
N PHE A 35 4.24 -4.32 -4.86
CA PHE A 35 5.67 -4.59 -4.92
C PHE A 35 6.15 -5.46 -3.76
N HIS A 36 6.86 -6.54 -4.07
CA HIS A 36 7.53 -7.36 -3.06
C HIS A 36 9.02 -7.48 -3.35
N ALA A 37 9.83 -7.07 -2.39
CA ALA A 37 11.26 -7.35 -2.40
C ALA A 37 11.56 -8.56 -1.53
N PHE A 38 12.47 -9.42 -1.98
CA PHE A 38 12.94 -10.55 -1.19
C PHE A 38 14.44 -10.69 -1.29
N TYR A 39 15.05 -11.07 -0.17
CA TYR A 39 16.45 -11.43 -0.12
C TYR A 39 16.56 -12.79 0.53
N LYS A 40 17.21 -13.73 -0.15
CA LYS A 40 17.57 -15.03 0.40
C LYS A 40 19.04 -15.25 0.06
N PRO A 41 19.93 -15.52 1.04
CA PRO A 41 21.27 -15.99 0.75
C PRO A 41 21.14 -17.28 -0.06
N LEU A 42 21.61 -17.27 -1.29
CA LEU A 42 21.53 -18.42 -2.18
C LEU A 42 22.89 -19.11 -2.20
N SER A 43 22.96 -20.37 -1.72
CA SER A 43 24.10 -21.24 -1.93
C SER A 43 23.80 -22.16 -3.11
N TYR A 44 24.47 -21.95 -4.25
CA TYR A 44 24.34 -22.83 -5.42
C TYR A 44 25.65 -23.55 -5.73
N PRO A 45 25.58 -24.80 -6.23
CA PRO A 45 26.72 -25.45 -6.85
C PRO A 45 27.15 -24.65 -8.10
N TYR A 46 28.45 -24.65 -8.39
CA TYR A 46 29.19 -23.77 -9.32
C TYR A 46 28.72 -23.70 -10.80
N HIS A 47 27.63 -24.38 -11.18
CA HIS A 47 27.17 -24.47 -12.57
C HIS A 47 25.84 -23.78 -12.85
N ILE A 48 25.17 -23.22 -11.84
CA ILE A 48 23.90 -22.53 -12.05
C ILE A 48 24.15 -21.03 -12.14
N ASP A 49 23.71 -20.42 -13.23
CA ASP A 49 23.69 -18.97 -13.38
C ASP A 49 22.73 -18.35 -12.35
N PHE A 50 23.31 -17.56 -11.44
CA PHE A 50 22.59 -16.87 -10.38
C PHE A 50 21.44 -16.00 -10.90
N SER A 51 21.63 -15.34 -12.04
CA SER A 51 20.61 -14.45 -12.61
C SER A 51 19.38 -15.22 -13.06
N THR A 52 19.58 -16.39 -13.69
CA THR A 52 18.51 -17.28 -14.13
C THR A 52 17.64 -17.73 -12.95
N VAL A 53 18.27 -18.14 -11.85
CA VAL A 53 17.56 -18.53 -10.62
C VAL A 53 16.78 -17.37 -10.04
N VAL A 54 17.41 -16.20 -9.91
CA VAL A 54 16.76 -15.01 -9.35
C VAL A 54 15.51 -14.67 -10.16
N HIS A 55 15.60 -14.70 -11.49
CA HIS A 55 14.46 -14.45 -12.37
C HIS A 55 13.35 -15.49 -12.22
N GLU A 56 13.69 -16.75 -11.99
CA GLU A 56 12.69 -17.79 -11.71
C GLU A 56 11.97 -17.52 -10.39
N GLN A 57 12.71 -17.20 -9.32
CA GLN A 57 12.12 -16.86 -8.02
C GLN A 57 11.27 -15.58 -8.08
N GLU A 58 11.70 -14.57 -8.85
CA GLU A 58 10.88 -13.37 -9.12
C GLU A 58 9.55 -13.76 -9.78
N ARG A 59 9.56 -14.59 -10.82
CA ARG A 59 8.34 -15.05 -11.52
C ARG A 59 7.41 -15.82 -10.59
N GLU A 60 7.93 -16.74 -9.79
CA GLU A 60 7.14 -17.51 -8.84
C GLU A 60 6.48 -16.60 -7.79
N LYS A 61 7.23 -15.63 -7.26
CA LYS A 61 6.73 -14.70 -6.25
C LYS A 61 5.74 -13.68 -6.82
N VAL A 62 5.85 -13.32 -8.11
CA VAL A 62 4.81 -12.53 -8.80
C VAL A 62 3.48 -13.28 -8.80
N LYS A 63 3.46 -14.60 -9.11
CA LYS A 63 2.23 -15.40 -9.03
C LYS A 63 1.64 -15.38 -7.61
N LYS A 64 2.48 -15.47 -6.58
CA LYS A 64 2.04 -15.33 -5.18
C LYS A 64 1.41 -13.96 -4.90
N LEU A 65 1.94 -12.87 -5.47
CA LEU A 65 1.32 -11.55 -5.35
C LEU A 65 -0.04 -11.48 -6.04
N GLU A 66 -0.21 -12.11 -7.20
CA GLU A 66 -1.49 -12.16 -7.90
C GLU A 66 -2.56 -12.88 -7.05
N THR A 67 -2.21 -14.01 -6.44
CA THR A 67 -3.09 -14.69 -5.47
C THR A 67 -3.43 -13.78 -4.29
N TYR A 68 -2.44 -13.10 -3.73
CA TYR A 68 -2.64 -12.18 -2.61
C TYR A 68 -3.56 -10.99 -2.95
N VAL A 69 -3.49 -10.47 -4.18
CA VAL A 69 -4.43 -9.44 -4.67
C VAL A 69 -5.85 -10.00 -4.74
N HIS A 70 -6.01 -11.23 -5.23
CA HIS A 70 -7.33 -11.88 -5.28
C HIS A 70 -7.95 -12.01 -3.89
N GLU A 71 -7.19 -12.49 -2.91
CA GLU A 71 -7.62 -12.62 -1.52
C GLU A 71 -7.97 -11.26 -0.88
N ALA A 72 -7.16 -10.23 -1.15
CA ALA A 72 -7.44 -8.87 -0.67
C ALA A 72 -8.74 -8.33 -1.25
N ARG A 73 -9.02 -8.57 -2.55
CA ARG A 73 -10.27 -8.13 -3.20
C ARG A 73 -11.51 -8.78 -2.60
N GLU A 74 -11.44 -10.05 -2.24
CA GLU A 74 -12.55 -10.72 -1.52
C GLU A 74 -12.80 -10.11 -0.13
N SER A 75 -11.76 -9.56 0.49
CA SER A 75 -11.85 -8.90 1.81
C SER A 75 -12.40 -7.48 1.76
N LEU A 76 -12.36 -6.82 0.59
CA LEU A 76 -12.86 -5.45 0.39
C LEU A 76 -14.38 -5.32 0.54
N PHE A 77 -15.14 -6.40 0.35
CA PHE A 77 -16.61 -6.35 0.33
C PHE A 77 -17.28 -6.40 1.72
N LYS A 78 -16.52 -6.21 2.81
CA LYS A 78 -17.01 -6.38 4.19
C LYS A 78 -16.79 -5.12 5.05
N ASP A 79 -17.22 -3.94 4.60
CA ASP A 79 -17.30 -2.69 5.40
C ASP A 79 -16.11 -1.71 5.34
N PHE A 80 -15.26 -1.75 4.32
CA PHE A 80 -14.17 -0.78 4.18
C PHE A 80 -14.59 0.46 3.36
N SER A 81 -14.69 1.62 4.02
CA SER A 81 -14.89 2.93 3.36
C SER A 81 -13.73 3.88 3.68
N LEU A 82 -13.02 4.37 2.66
CA LEU A 82 -12.03 5.43 2.81
C LEU A 82 -12.73 6.77 2.74
N ARG A 83 -12.87 7.44 3.89
CA ARG A 83 -13.46 8.76 3.98
C ARG A 83 -12.36 9.82 4.01
N PHE A 84 -12.19 10.53 2.90
CA PHE A 84 -11.24 11.64 2.79
C PHE A 84 -11.75 12.85 3.57
N LEU A 85 -11.04 13.23 4.64
CA LEU A 85 -11.34 14.41 5.43
C LEU A 85 -10.50 15.58 4.88
N THR A 86 -11.15 16.58 4.28
CA THR A 86 -10.48 17.82 3.87
C THR A 86 -10.86 18.96 4.81
N THR A 87 -9.90 19.84 5.11
CA THR A 87 -10.08 21.03 5.95
C THR A 87 -10.21 22.30 5.11
N VAL A 88 -10.98 22.26 4.02
CA VAL A 88 -11.31 23.51 3.31
C VAL A 88 -12.31 24.29 4.17
N PRO A 89 -12.08 25.59 4.44
CA PRO A 89 -12.99 26.39 5.24
C PRO A 89 -14.25 26.71 4.41
N THR A 90 -15.21 25.79 4.41
CA THR A 90 -16.59 26.10 4.01
C THR A 90 -17.20 27.02 5.08
N GLY A 91 -17.95 28.02 4.60
CA GLY A 91 -18.50 29.12 5.41
C GLY A 91 -19.25 28.64 6.66
N VAL A 92 -19.21 29.50 7.68
CA VAL A 92 -19.66 29.25 9.06
C VAL A 92 -21.08 28.67 9.17
N GLU A 93 -21.95 28.92 8.19
CA GLU A 93 -23.35 28.50 8.24
C GLU A 93 -23.58 27.00 7.97
N GLU A 94 -22.73 26.32 7.19
CA GLU A 94 -22.87 24.88 6.95
C GLU A 94 -22.35 24.02 8.12
N ARG A 95 -21.43 24.56 8.94
CA ARG A 95 -20.85 23.85 10.11
C ARG A 95 -21.90 23.42 11.14
N ASN A 96 -23.00 24.18 11.26
CA ASN A 96 -24.03 23.93 12.28
C ASN A 96 -25.03 22.84 11.89
N LYS A 97 -25.04 22.39 10.63
CA LYS A 97 -25.89 21.28 10.16
C LYS A 97 -25.21 19.90 10.26
N LEU A 98 -23.88 19.87 10.41
CA LEU A 98 -23.11 18.64 10.49
C LEU A 98 -23.11 18.11 11.93
N GLN A 99 -23.87 17.04 12.17
CA GLN A 99 -23.85 16.37 13.48
C GLN A 99 -22.44 15.82 13.76
N ARG A 100 -21.86 16.30 14.87
CA ARG A 100 -20.56 15.85 15.35
C ARG A 100 -20.64 14.38 15.71
N THR A 101 -19.73 13.58 15.17
CA THR A 101 -19.50 12.25 15.72
C THR A 101 -18.90 12.37 17.12
N LYS A 102 -19.07 11.35 17.96
CA LYS A 102 -18.57 11.33 19.35
C LYS A 102 -17.05 11.59 19.47
N SER A 103 -16.27 11.49 18.38
CA SER A 103 -14.82 11.75 18.33
C SER A 103 -14.44 13.19 17.93
N GLY A 104 -15.40 14.07 17.60
CA GLY A 104 -15.16 15.50 17.36
C GLY A 104 -14.81 15.89 15.92
N TYR A 105 -14.78 14.95 14.96
CA TYR A 105 -14.51 15.26 13.55
C TYR A 105 -15.79 15.57 12.77
N HIS A 106 -15.74 16.57 11.88
CA HIS A 106 -16.78 16.86 10.90
C HIS A 106 -16.74 15.81 9.79
N ALA A 107 -17.88 15.18 9.49
CA ALA A 107 -18.03 14.30 8.33
C ALA A 107 -18.52 15.12 7.15
N VAL A 108 -17.76 15.15 6.06
CA VAL A 108 -18.27 15.55 4.74
C VAL A 108 -18.34 14.27 3.93
N ASP A 109 -19.53 13.96 3.44
CA ASP A 109 -19.78 12.79 2.62
C ASP A 109 -19.43 13.14 1.17
N ILE A 110 -18.34 12.57 0.66
CA ILE A 110 -18.01 12.67 -0.78
C ILE A 110 -18.63 11.44 -1.41
N HIS A 111 -19.91 11.54 -1.78
CA HIS A 111 -20.52 10.55 -2.65
C HIS A 111 -19.87 10.69 -4.03
N ASN A 112 -18.94 9.80 -4.38
CA ASN A 112 -18.41 9.68 -5.73
C ASN A 112 -19.10 8.51 -6.46
N PRO A 113 -20.22 8.75 -7.17
CA PRO A 113 -20.90 7.70 -7.93
C PRO A 113 -20.05 7.10 -9.07
N ALA A 114 -18.90 7.69 -9.43
CA ALA A 114 -17.97 7.10 -10.39
C ALA A 114 -17.14 5.93 -9.82
N ALA A 115 -17.01 5.84 -8.49
CA ALA A 115 -16.20 4.80 -7.83
C ALA A 115 -16.79 3.38 -7.96
N GLU A 116 -18.10 3.24 -8.24
CA GLU A 116 -18.75 1.94 -8.36
C GLU A 116 -18.33 1.13 -9.61
N LYS A 117 -17.64 1.75 -10.58
CA LYS A 117 -17.20 1.07 -11.82
C LYS A 117 -15.77 1.39 -12.25
N ALA A 118 -14.91 1.87 -11.37
CA ALA A 118 -13.52 2.14 -11.71
C ALA A 118 -12.78 0.83 -12.07
N LYS A 119 -12.25 0.74 -13.29
CA LYS A 119 -11.42 -0.38 -13.75
C LYS A 119 -10.03 -0.27 -13.09
N LEU A 120 -9.92 -0.78 -11.87
CA LEU A 120 -8.67 -0.78 -11.12
C LEU A 120 -7.65 -1.72 -11.76
N LYS A 121 -6.47 -1.18 -12.09
CA LYS A 121 -5.34 -1.95 -12.61
C LYS A 121 -4.27 -2.08 -11.55
N ILE A 122 -4.00 -3.32 -11.15
CA ILE A 122 -2.95 -3.67 -10.18
C ILE A 122 -1.86 -4.45 -10.92
N LYS A 123 -0.65 -3.90 -10.95
CA LYS A 123 0.54 -4.57 -11.49
C LYS A 123 1.32 -5.22 -10.34
N CYS A 124 1.49 -6.54 -10.40
CA CYS A 124 2.31 -7.27 -9.44
C CYS A 124 3.78 -7.27 -9.89
N VAL A 125 4.68 -6.87 -9.00
CA VAL A 125 6.13 -6.82 -9.27
C VAL A 125 6.88 -7.44 -8.09
N CYS A 126 7.79 -8.36 -8.37
CA CYS A 126 8.69 -8.91 -7.37
C CYS A 126 10.15 -8.72 -7.79
N LYS A 127 11.00 -8.34 -6.83
CA LYS A 127 12.43 -8.12 -7.07
C LYS A 127 13.32 -8.74 -6.01
N TYR A 128 14.43 -9.33 -6.45
CA TYR A 128 15.47 -9.81 -5.54
C TYR A 128 16.33 -8.63 -5.05
N GLY A 129 16.45 -8.50 -3.73
CA GLY A 129 17.23 -7.45 -3.09
C GLY A 129 16.68 -7.08 -1.72
N PHE A 130 17.38 -6.17 -1.03
CA PHE A 130 16.91 -5.64 0.23
C PHE A 130 15.71 -4.70 0.01
N ALA A 131 14.73 -4.81 0.90
CA ALA A 131 13.44 -4.15 0.70
C ALA A 131 13.55 -2.63 0.54
N PHE A 132 14.38 -1.97 1.33
CA PHE A 132 14.58 -0.53 1.23
C PHE A 132 15.08 -0.11 -0.16
N ASP A 133 16.19 -0.71 -0.62
CA ASP A 133 16.82 -0.35 -1.89
C ASP A 133 15.89 -0.61 -3.07
N GLU A 134 15.22 -1.76 -3.05
CA GLU A 134 14.31 -2.17 -4.12
C GLU A 134 13.03 -1.34 -4.16
N ILE A 135 12.53 -0.87 -3.00
CA ILE A 135 11.40 0.08 -2.95
C ILE A 135 11.80 1.42 -3.58
N LEU A 136 12.96 1.98 -3.23
CA LEU A 136 13.44 3.24 -3.81
C LEU A 136 13.62 3.14 -5.33
N LYS A 137 14.19 2.03 -5.82
CA LYS A 137 14.27 1.75 -7.25
C LYS A 137 12.88 1.64 -7.89
N ALA A 138 11.96 0.93 -7.26
CA ALA A 138 10.61 0.75 -7.78
C ALA A 138 9.84 2.07 -7.92
N VAL A 139 9.98 3.01 -6.99
CA VAL A 139 9.38 4.36 -7.08
C VAL A 139 9.85 5.05 -8.36
N ASN A 140 11.16 5.02 -8.64
CA ASN A 140 11.73 5.61 -9.86
C ASN A 140 11.30 4.87 -11.13
N VAL A 141 11.44 3.54 -11.16
CA VAL A 141 11.16 2.72 -12.35
C VAL A 141 9.68 2.79 -12.74
N HIS A 142 8.78 2.86 -11.76
CA HIS A 142 7.34 2.90 -11.99
C HIS A 142 6.75 4.30 -11.94
N GLN A 143 7.58 5.35 -11.78
CA GLN A 143 7.13 6.74 -11.69
C GLN A 143 5.99 6.90 -10.67
N ALA A 144 6.15 6.26 -9.50
CA ALA A 144 5.12 6.28 -8.47
C ALA A 144 5.01 7.67 -7.87
N ASP A 145 3.79 8.17 -7.70
CA ASP A 145 3.51 9.48 -7.12
C ASP A 145 3.26 9.42 -5.60
N LEU A 146 3.02 8.22 -5.08
CA LEU A 146 2.71 7.96 -3.67
C LEU A 146 3.17 6.55 -3.30
N VAL A 147 3.78 6.41 -2.12
CA VAL A 147 3.98 5.10 -1.49
C VAL A 147 2.91 4.90 -0.41
N VAL A 148 2.14 3.82 -0.50
CA VAL A 148 1.23 3.38 0.58
C VAL A 148 1.81 2.12 1.20
N MET A 149 2.20 2.17 2.47
CA MET A 149 2.85 1.04 3.14
C MET A 149 2.43 0.88 4.59
N GLY A 150 2.62 -0.31 5.15
CA GLY A 150 2.37 -0.56 6.57
C GLY A 150 3.36 0.21 7.47
N THR A 151 2.87 0.64 8.64
CA THR A 151 3.73 1.19 9.71
C THR A 151 4.71 0.18 10.29
N ARG A 152 4.44 -1.11 10.14
CA ARG A 152 5.21 -2.23 10.68
C ARG A 152 5.25 -3.37 9.66
N GLY A 153 6.29 -4.20 9.75
CA GLY A 153 6.35 -5.49 9.04
C GLY A 153 6.08 -6.66 9.98
N GLY A 154 6.33 -7.89 9.53
CA GLY A 154 6.15 -9.11 10.32
C GLY A 154 7.08 -9.30 11.55
N GLY A 155 7.97 -8.36 11.85
CA GLY A 155 8.93 -8.43 12.96
C GLY A 155 8.35 -7.95 14.30
N ALA A 156 8.40 -8.80 15.32
CA ALA A 156 7.79 -8.62 16.64
C ALA A 156 8.53 -7.64 17.57
N ILE A 157 8.52 -6.34 17.27
CA ILE A 157 8.81 -5.32 18.30
C ILE A 157 7.53 -4.53 18.57
N GLN A 158 6.74 -5.01 19.54
CA GLN A 158 5.46 -4.40 19.96
C GLN A 158 5.62 -2.94 20.43
N ARG A 159 6.83 -2.52 20.83
CA ARG A 159 7.12 -1.19 21.41
C ARG A 159 7.54 -0.10 20.41
N ALA A 160 7.89 -0.44 19.17
CA ALA A 160 8.27 0.56 18.17
C ALA A 160 7.03 1.01 17.36
N LEU A 161 6.75 2.31 17.31
CA LEU A 161 5.60 2.83 16.55
C LEU A 161 5.75 2.61 15.03
N LEU A 162 6.98 2.69 14.50
CA LEU A 162 7.29 2.53 13.08
C LEU A 162 8.42 1.49 12.86
N GLY A 163 8.28 0.66 11.83
CA GLY A 163 9.26 -0.34 11.42
C GLY A 163 10.48 0.27 10.72
N ARG A 164 11.61 -0.44 10.74
CA ARG A 164 12.88 0.02 10.15
C ARG A 164 12.75 0.40 8.67
N THR A 165 12.15 -0.47 7.86
CA THR A 165 11.95 -0.22 6.43
C THR A 165 11.05 1.00 6.22
N THR A 166 9.96 1.13 6.97
CA THR A 166 9.05 2.28 6.89
C THR A 166 9.78 3.58 7.20
N ILE A 167 10.56 3.62 8.28
CA ILE A 167 11.36 4.81 8.65
C ILE A 167 12.36 5.17 7.55
N ALA A 168 13.07 4.19 7.01
CA ALA A 168 14.06 4.42 5.96
C ALA A 168 13.40 4.95 4.68
N VAL A 169 12.30 4.32 4.25
CA VAL A 169 11.53 4.77 3.07
C VAL A 169 11.00 6.19 3.28
N MET A 170 10.38 6.50 4.42
CA MET A 170 9.86 7.84 4.72
C MET A 170 10.94 8.93 4.70
N ARG A 171 12.19 8.57 4.98
CA ARG A 171 13.32 9.50 5.01
C ARG A 171 13.86 9.82 3.61
N ASP A 172 13.98 8.79 2.77
CA ASP A 172 14.83 8.87 1.58
C ASP A 172 14.04 8.83 0.26
N VAL A 173 12.76 8.46 0.28
CA VAL A 173 11.93 8.49 -0.93
C VAL A 173 11.53 9.93 -1.27
N HIS A 174 11.55 10.28 -2.56
CA HIS A 174 11.23 11.63 -3.03
C HIS A 174 9.73 11.89 -3.23
N VAL A 175 8.87 10.91 -2.94
CA VAL A 175 7.41 11.04 -3.07
C VAL A 175 6.71 10.90 -1.72
N PRO A 176 5.50 11.43 -1.54
CA PRO A 176 4.76 11.26 -0.29
C PRO A 176 4.64 9.78 0.13
N VAL A 177 4.63 9.55 1.45
CA VAL A 177 4.41 8.22 2.04
C VAL A 177 3.18 8.25 2.93
N LEU A 178 2.18 7.44 2.59
CA LEU A 178 1.05 7.13 3.45
C LEU A 178 1.37 5.88 4.28
N ALA A 179 1.72 6.09 5.55
CA ALA A 179 1.96 5.01 6.50
C ALA A 179 0.64 4.57 7.16
N VAL A 180 0.22 3.33 6.88
CA VAL A 180 -1.06 2.77 7.37
C VAL A 180 -0.82 1.98 8.65
N PRO A 181 -1.47 2.31 9.78
CA PRO A 181 -1.38 1.55 11.02
C PRO A 181 -1.97 0.14 10.95
N GLN A 182 -1.49 -0.78 11.80
CA GLN A 182 -2.01 -2.15 11.87
C GLN A 182 -3.50 -2.23 12.26
N ASN A 183 -4.00 -1.26 13.02
CA ASN A 183 -5.39 -1.18 13.48
C ASN A 183 -6.24 -0.22 12.64
N ALA A 184 -5.77 0.16 11.45
CA ALA A 184 -6.48 1.09 10.55
C ALA A 184 -7.76 0.48 9.95
N ILE A 185 -7.90 -0.84 9.98
CA ILE A 185 -9.10 -1.58 9.59
C ILE A 185 -9.54 -2.36 10.83
N LYS A 186 -10.73 -2.06 11.34
CA LYS A 186 -11.38 -2.87 12.37
C LYS A 186 -12.20 -3.92 11.66
N GLY A 187 -11.93 -5.20 11.94
CA GLY A 187 -12.82 -6.29 11.56
C GLY A 187 -14.02 -6.37 12.48
#